data_AF-A0A0A0B2Z1-F1
#
_entry.id   AF-A0A0A0B2Z1-F1
#
_cell.length_a   1.000
_cell.length_b   1.000
_cell.length_c   1.000
_cell.angle_alpha   90.00
_cell.angle_beta   90.00
_cell.angle_gamma   90.00
#
_symmetry.space_group_name_H-M   'P 1'
#
loop_
_entity.id
_entity.type
_entity.pdbx_description
1 polymer ?
#
loop_
_entity_poly.entity_id
_entity_poly.type
_entity_poly.pdbx_seq_one_letter_code
_entity_poly.pdbx_strand_id
1 'polypeptide(L)' 'MSRSNTRARRSQWKTTATALATCPQCKAQTRPHTACPSCGTYNNRRYVEAIRSEHEVG' A
#
# COMPACT_ATOMS: atom_id res chain seq x y z
N MET A 1 -1.38 -21.96 29.47
CA MET A 1 -1.43 -20.48 29.68
C MET A 1 -2.86 -20.07 30.01
N SER A 2 -3.07 -19.19 31.00
CA SER A 2 -4.42 -18.69 31.34
C SER A 2 -5.03 -17.85 30.20
N ARG A 3 -6.36 -17.68 30.21
CA ARG A 3 -7.06 -16.78 29.26
C ARG A 3 -6.49 -15.36 29.33
N SER A 4 -6.21 -14.87 30.54
CA SER A 4 -5.65 -13.53 30.78
C SER A 4 -4.26 -13.38 30.14
N ASN A 5 -3.35 -14.35 30.35
CA ASN A 5 -2.01 -14.30 29.78
C ASN A 5 -2.02 -14.38 28.24
N THR A 6 -2.94 -15.16 27.67
CA THR A 6 -3.09 -15.26 26.22
C THR A 6 -3.59 -13.95 25.60
N ARG A 7 -4.58 -13.29 26.24
CA ARG A 7 -5.11 -12.00 25.79
C ARG A 7 -4.06 -10.89 25.91
N ALA A 8 -3.33 -10.84 27.02
CA ALA A 8 -2.24 -9.88 27.23
C ALA A 8 -1.13 -10.01 26.19
N ARG A 9 -0.77 -11.24 25.79
CA ARG A 9 0.22 -11.46 24.74
C ARG A 9 -0.27 -11.05 23.35
N ARG A 10 -1.53 -11.34 23.02
CA ARG A 10 -2.12 -11.02 21.70
C ARG A 10 -2.49 -9.55 21.55
N SER A 11 -2.56 -8.76 22.61
CA SER A 11 -2.85 -7.32 22.50
C SER A 11 -1.78 -6.58 21.69
N GLN A 12 -0.55 -7.09 21.64
CA GLN A 12 0.56 -6.57 20.85
C GLN A 12 0.57 -7.01 19.39
N TRP A 13 -0.29 -7.98 19.01
CA TRP A 13 -0.36 -8.49 17.64
C TRP A 13 -1.28 -7.61 16.80
N LYS A 14 -0.80 -6.40 16.47
CA LYS A 14 -1.51 -5.41 15.66
C LYS A 14 -0.80 -5.22 14.33
N THR A 15 -1.58 -5.11 13.26
CA THR A 15 -1.08 -4.72 11.94
C THR A 15 -1.09 -3.21 11.82
N THR A 16 -0.02 -2.66 11.25
CA THR A 16 0.07 -1.22 10.92
C THR A 16 -0.40 -1.00 9.49
N ALA A 17 -1.21 0.03 9.27
CA ALA A 17 -1.58 0.45 7.92
C ALA A 17 -0.33 0.86 7.13
N THR A 18 -0.27 0.49 5.86
CA THR A 18 0.85 0.88 4.99
C THR A 18 0.78 2.37 4.70
N ALA A 19 1.91 3.07 4.85
CA ALA A 19 2.00 4.47 4.45
C ALA A 19 1.83 4.61 2.93
N LEU A 20 0.88 5.44 2.53
CA LEU A 20 0.61 5.79 1.14
C LEU A 20 1.01 7.23 0.90
N ALA A 21 1.52 7.50 -0.30
CA ALA A 21 1.93 8.81 -0.79
C ALA A 21 1.11 9.16 -2.04
N THR A 22 0.97 10.45 -2.32
CA THR A 22 0.27 10.93 -3.52
C THR A 22 1.19 10.85 -4.74
N CYS A 23 0.73 10.24 -5.83
CA CYS A 23 1.46 10.22 -7.09
C CYS A 23 1.54 11.64 -7.69
N PRO A 24 2.72 12.13 -8.10
CA PRO A 24 2.87 13.47 -8.66
C PRO A 24 2.26 13.66 -10.06
N GLN A 25 1.90 12.58 -10.77
CA GLN A 25 1.35 12.66 -12.13
C GLN A 25 -0.17 12.53 -12.17
N CYS A 26 -0.72 11.50 -11.53
CA CYS A 26 -2.16 11.19 -11.58
C CYS A 26 -2.90 11.48 -10.26
N LYS A 27 -2.19 11.90 -9.20
CA LYS A 27 -2.74 12.18 -7.86
C LYS A 27 -3.36 10.98 -7.13
N ALA A 28 -3.24 9.77 -7.67
CA ALA A 28 -3.66 8.54 -7.00
C ALA A 28 -2.75 8.21 -5.79
N GLN A 29 -3.29 7.44 -4.84
CA GLN A 29 -2.49 6.92 -3.73
C GLN A 29 -1.56 5.81 -4.22
N THR A 30 -0.28 5.90 -3.86
CA THR A 30 0.76 4.95 -4.23
C THR A 30 1.65 4.63 -3.05
N ARG A 31 2.30 3.46 -3.08
CA ARG A 31 3.34 3.13 -2.11
C ARG A 31 4.64 3.85 -2.48
N PRO A 32 5.42 4.32 -1.49
CA PRO A 32 6.77 4.84 -1.74
C PRO A 32 7.65 3.79 -2.44
N HIS A 33 8.62 4.25 -3.23
CA HIS A 33 9.59 3.41 -3.96
C HIS A 33 9.00 2.35 -4.90
N THR A 34 7.73 2.50 -5.30
CA THR A 34 7.06 1.61 -6.26
C THR A 34 6.52 2.44 -7.42
N ALA A 35 6.43 1.86 -8.62
CA ALA A 35 5.71 2.49 -9.72
C ALA A 35 4.22 2.61 -9.41
N CYS A 36 3.62 3.72 -9.82
CA CYS A 36 2.22 4.00 -9.53
C CYS A 36 1.32 2.93 -10.18
N PRO A 37 0.47 2.23 -9.42
CA PRO A 37 -0.38 1.17 -9.98
C PRO A 37 -1.48 1.70 -10.90
N SER A 38 -1.79 3.00 -10.84
CA SER A 38 -2.85 3.64 -11.65
C SER A 38 -2.34 4.19 -12.99
N CYS A 39 -1.12 4.74 -13.05
CA CYS A 39 -0.60 5.33 -14.30
C CYS A 39 0.72 4.73 -14.79
N GLY A 40 1.36 3.87 -13.98
CA GLY A 40 2.63 3.24 -14.29
C GLY A 40 3.85 4.13 -14.10
N THR A 41 3.70 5.37 -13.61
CA THR A 41 4.84 6.30 -13.54
C THR A 41 5.73 6.06 -12.32
N TYR A 42 7.05 6.01 -12.54
CA TYR A 42 8.10 6.11 -11.53
C TYR A 42 9.31 6.86 -12.09
N ASN A 43 9.79 7.88 -11.38
CA ASN A 43 10.97 8.66 -11.79
C ASN A 43 10.88 9.17 -13.25
N ASN A 44 9.76 9.79 -13.60
CA ASN A 44 9.44 10.30 -14.95
C ASN A 44 9.45 9.26 -16.09
N ARG A 45 9.51 7.96 -15.78
CA ARG A 45 9.36 6.87 -16.74
C ARG A 45 8.06 6.14 -16.51
N ARG A 46 7.44 5.66 -17.58
CA ARG A 46 6.17 4.92 -17.54
C ARG A 46 6.44 3.42 -17.73
N TYR A 47 5.95 2.64 -16.79
CA TYR A 47 6.05 1.19 -16.73
C TYR A 47 4.63 0.64 -16.91
N VAL A 48 4.35 0.06 -18.08
CA VAL A 48 3.00 -0.40 -18.43
C VAL A 48 2.65 -1.64 -17.61
N GLU A 49 3.63 -2.47 -17.32
CA GLU A 49 3.53 -3.65 -16.45
C GLU A 49 3.16 -3.32 -15.00
N ALA A 50 3.39 -2.07 -14.56
CA ALA A 50 3.02 -1.63 -13.22
C ALA A 50 1.54 -1.21 -13.14
N ILE A 51 0.87 -1.00 -14.28
CA ILE A 51 -0.53 -0.62 -14.31
C ILE A 51 -1.37 -1.86 -13.97
N ARG A 52 -2.16 -1.79 -12.89
CA ARG A 52 -2.99 -2.90 -12.40
C ARG A 52 -4.46 -2.64 -12.71
N SER A 53 -5.15 -3.62 -13.31
CA SER A 53 -6.58 -3.53 -13.68
C SER A 53 -7.51 -3.33 -12.48
N GLU A 54 -7.13 -3.83 -11.31
CA GLU A 54 -7.87 -3.64 -10.06
C GLU A 54 -7.88 -2.18 -9.54
N HIS A 55 -7.06 -1.30 -10.11
CA HIS A 55 -7.08 0.14 -9.84
C HIS A 55 -7.82 0.94 -10.93
N GLU A 56 -8.34 0.31 -11.98
CA GLU A 56 -9.15 0.95 -13.03
C GLU A 56 -10.63 1.08 -12.63
N VAL A 57 -11.09 0.27 -11.66
CA VAL A 57 -12.47 0.30 -11.14
C VAL A 57 -12.51 1.14 -9.87
N GLY A 58 -12.49 2.46 -10.06
CA GLY A 58 -12.75 3.47 -9.02
C GLY A 58 -13.86 4.40 -9.46
#